data_AF-A0A8S2Z4X8-F1
#
_entry.id   AF-A0A8S2Z4X8-F1
#
_cell.length_a   1.000
_cell.length_b   1.000
_cell.length_c   1.000
_cell.angle_alpha   90.00
_cell.angle_beta   90.00
_cell.angle_gamma   90.00
#
_symmetry.space_group_name_H-M   'P 1'
#
loop_
_entity.id
_entity.type
_entity.pdbx_description
1 polymer ?
#
loop_
_entity_poly.entity_id
_entity_poly.type
_entity_poly.pdbx_seq_one_letter_code
_entity_poly.pdbx_strand_id
1 'polypeptide(L)'
;MDASDDEVIAAAKMANAHDFIMELPENYKTTSSDKLSGGQKQRDNTSERIVQDALEKAKLGRTTIIIAHRLSTIRNVDLIITLANGRVVQYGTHNELMQEKGLYYELVTAQQQSEIDKKDEDNDDEIDP
;
A
#
# COMPACT_ATOMS: atom_id res chain seq x y z
N MET A 1 -10.43 -4.98 25.78
CA MET A 1 -10.27 -3.58 26.22
C MET A 1 -10.50 -2.77 24.97
N ASP A 2 -11.68 -2.18 24.83
CA ASP A 2 -11.97 -1.32 23.70
C ASP A 2 -11.26 0.01 23.95
N ALA A 3 -10.55 0.52 22.94
CA ALA A 3 -9.89 1.81 23.02
C ALA A 3 -10.94 2.91 23.27
N SER A 4 -10.58 3.94 24.04
CA SER A 4 -11.47 5.10 24.23
C SER A 4 -11.67 5.82 22.89
N ASP A 5 -12.85 6.41 22.68
CA ASP A 5 -13.16 7.22 21.49
C ASP A 5 -12.08 8.30 21.24
N ASP A 6 -11.54 8.89 22.31
CA ASP A 6 -10.47 9.87 22.23
C ASP A 6 -9.14 9.29 21.71
N GLU A 7 -8.80 8.05 22.08
CA GLU A 7 -7.61 7.35 21.61
C GLU A 7 -7.76 6.96 20.14
N VAL A 8 -8.97 6.52 19.76
CA VAL A 8 -9.31 6.19 18.37
C VAL A 8 -9.23 7.44 17.49
N ILE A 9 -9.78 8.57 17.95
CA ILE A 9 -9.72 9.85 17.24
C ILE A 9 -8.28 10.35 17.13
N ALA A 10 -7.49 10.26 18.20
CA ALA A 10 -6.09 10.67 18.19
C ALA A 10 -5.26 9.83 17.21
N ALA A 11 -5.45 8.51 17.20
CA ALA A 11 -4.79 7.61 16.27
C ALA A 11 -5.20 7.90 14.82
N ALA A 12 -6.50 8.11 14.56
CA ALA A 12 -7.01 8.44 13.24
C ALA A 12 -6.54 9.82 12.75
N LYS A 13 -6.39 10.82 13.64
CA LYS A 13 -5.77 12.12 13.32
C LYS A 13 -4.29 11.96 12.98
N MET A 14 -3.54 11.19 13.77
CA MET A 14 -2.13 10.89 13.49
C MET A 14 -1.96 10.14 12.16
N ALA A 15 -2.90 9.26 11.84
CA ALA A 15 -2.97 8.54 10.58
C ALA A 15 -3.74 9.31 9.49
N ASN A 16 -3.90 10.64 9.60
CA ASN A 16 -4.54 11.53 8.61
C ASN A 16 -5.87 11.01 8.02
N ALA A 17 -6.56 10.14 8.76
CA ALA A 17 -7.77 9.46 8.35
C ALA A 17 -9.00 10.10 9.01
N HIS A 18 -8.79 11.00 9.98
CA HIS A 18 -9.87 11.66 10.69
C HIS A 18 -10.83 12.40 9.76
N ASP A 19 -10.32 13.24 8.86
CA ASP A 19 -11.17 14.04 7.96
C ASP A 19 -11.97 13.13 7.02
N PHE A 20 -11.36 12.06 6.53
CA PHE A 20 -12.04 11.03 5.74
C PHE A 20 -13.14 10.32 6.52
N ILE A 21 -12.86 9.91 7.76
CA ILE A 21 -13.86 9.25 8.61
C ILE A 21 -15.03 10.21 8.86
N MET A 22 -14.78 11.50 9.06
CA MET A 22 -15.81 12.53 9.24
C MET A 22 -16.64 12.82 7.98
N GLU A 23 -16.18 12.42 6.79
CA GLU A 23 -16.95 12.48 5.53
C GLU A 23 -17.87 11.27 5.32
N LEU A 24 -17.76 10.23 6.17
CA LEU A 24 -18.64 9.06 6.09
C LEU A 24 -20.02 9.37 6.70
N PRO A 25 -21.11 8.76 6.22
CA PRO A 25 -22.46 9.04 6.71
C PRO A 25 -22.62 8.86 8.22
N GLU A 26 -21.92 7.87 8.79
CA GLU A 26 -22.00 7.49 10.21
C GLU A 26 -20.68 7.75 10.98
N ASN A 27 -19.74 8.50 10.37
CA ASN A 27 -18.44 8.81 10.94
C ASN A 27 -17.69 7.57 11.49
N TYR A 28 -17.15 7.65 12.71
CA TYR A 28 -16.47 6.55 13.40
C TYR A 28 -17.38 5.36 13.76
N LYS A 29 -18.70 5.49 13.58
CA LYS A 29 -19.68 4.41 13.82
C LYS A 29 -20.02 3.63 12.54
N THR A 30 -19.38 3.94 11.41
CA THR A 30 -19.58 3.22 10.15
C THR A 30 -19.20 1.74 10.31
N THR A 31 -20.14 0.83 10.08
CA THR A 31 -19.91 -0.63 10.11
C THR A 31 -19.66 -1.19 8.71
N SER A 32 -18.67 -2.07 8.57
CA SER A 32 -18.18 -2.62 7.28
C SER A 32 -19.16 -3.54 6.50
N SER A 33 -20.45 -3.53 6.81
CA SER A 33 -21.45 -4.48 6.27
C SER A 33 -22.18 -4.04 5.00
N ASP A 34 -21.98 -2.82 4.51
CA ASP A 34 -22.60 -2.37 3.26
C ASP A 34 -21.70 -2.64 2.05
N LYS A 35 -22.19 -3.53 1.17
CA LYS A 35 -21.50 -4.01 -0.03
C LYS A 35 -21.14 -2.86 -0.99
N LEU A 36 -19.89 -2.89 -1.42
CA LEU A 36 -19.21 -1.98 -2.33
C LEU A 36 -19.91 -1.89 -3.70
N SER A 37 -20.27 -0.68 -4.13
CA SER A 37 -20.70 -0.39 -5.51
C SER A 37 -19.59 0.35 -6.26
N GLY A 38 -19.58 0.25 -7.59
CA GLY A 38 -18.48 0.68 -8.48
C GLY A 38 -17.97 2.13 -8.35
N GLY A 39 -18.67 3.00 -7.61
CA GLY A 39 -18.17 4.33 -7.22
C GLY A 39 -17.01 4.30 -6.21
N GLN A 40 -16.79 3.19 -5.50
CA GLN A 40 -15.70 3.07 -4.53
C GLN A 40 -14.30 2.95 -5.16
N LYS A 41 -14.12 2.45 -6.40
CA LYS A 41 -12.76 2.32 -7.00
C LYS A 41 -12.00 3.65 -7.12
N GLN A 42 -12.69 4.76 -7.37
CA GLN A 42 -12.06 6.10 -7.38
C GLN A 42 -11.81 6.64 -5.97
N ARG A 43 -12.67 6.28 -5.01
CA ARG A 43 -12.48 6.58 -3.59
C ARG A 43 -11.37 5.72 -2.98
N ASP A 44 -11.15 4.51 -3.48
CA ASP A 44 -10.10 3.59 -3.06
C ASP A 44 -8.74 4.15 -3.43
N ASN A 45 -8.53 4.66 -4.67
CA ASN A 45 -7.27 5.34 -5.01
C ASN A 45 -7.00 6.58 -4.14
N THR A 46 -8.04 7.37 -3.86
CA THR A 46 -7.91 8.55 -3.00
C THR A 46 -7.64 8.16 -1.54
N SER A 47 -8.33 7.14 -1.04
CA SER A 47 -8.18 6.62 0.32
C SER A 47 -6.84 5.90 0.51
N GLU A 48 -6.39 5.11 -0.47
CA GLU A 48 -5.07 4.50 -0.50
C GLU A 48 -3.98 5.56 -0.46
N ARG A 49 -4.14 6.66 -1.20
CA ARG A 49 -3.18 7.77 -1.15
C ARG A 49 -3.18 8.46 0.21
N ILE A 50 -4.34 8.67 0.83
CA ILE A 50 -4.44 9.23 2.18
C ILE A 50 -3.78 8.30 3.22
N VAL A 51 -4.03 6.99 3.14
CA VAL A 51 -3.42 5.99 4.01
C VAL A 51 -1.91 5.93 3.79
N GLN A 52 -1.45 6.04 2.55
CA GLN A 52 -0.02 6.10 2.26
C GLN A 52 0.60 7.38 2.83
N ASP A 53 -0.01 8.56 2.60
CA ASP A 53 0.47 9.85 3.12
C ASP A 53 0.51 9.87 4.65
N ALA A 54 -0.50 9.26 5.28
CA ALA A 54 -0.57 9.05 6.71
C ALA A 54 0.56 8.14 7.22
N LEU A 55 0.80 7.04 6.51
CA LEU A 55 1.87 6.12 6.84
C LEU A 55 3.24 6.80 6.66
N GLU A 56 3.43 7.62 5.63
CA GLU A 56 4.64 8.44 5.43
C GLU A 56 4.84 9.45 6.57
N LYS A 57 3.80 10.20 6.95
CA LYS A 57 3.87 11.10 8.12
C LYS A 57 4.17 10.32 9.40
N ALA A 58 3.59 9.13 9.55
CA ALA A 58 3.87 8.29 10.69
C ALA A 58 5.32 7.79 10.69
N LYS A 59 5.90 7.44 9.54
CA LYS A 59 7.29 6.99 9.43
C LYS A 59 8.30 8.06 9.86
N LEU A 60 7.97 9.35 9.74
CA LEU A 60 8.88 10.44 10.12
C LEU A 60 9.37 10.29 11.57
N GLY A 61 10.69 10.23 11.73
CA GLY A 61 11.36 10.12 13.03
C GLY A 61 11.29 8.73 13.69
N ARG A 62 10.83 7.70 12.98
CA ARG A 62 10.73 6.32 13.49
C ARG A 62 11.40 5.32 12.54
N THR A 63 12.11 4.35 13.11
CA THR A 63 12.58 3.19 12.35
C THR A 63 11.38 2.33 11.96
N THR A 64 11.07 2.24 10.67
CA THR A 64 9.95 1.47 10.15
C THR A 64 10.46 0.26 9.38
N ILE A 65 10.03 -0.93 9.79
CA ILE A 65 10.32 -2.18 9.09
C ILE A 65 9.07 -2.60 8.32
N ILE A 66 9.20 -2.82 7.02
CA ILE A 66 8.09 -3.20 6.15
C ILE A 66 8.39 -4.57 5.56
N ILE A 67 7.47 -5.51 5.73
CA ILE A 67 7.48 -6.80 5.03
C ILE A 67 6.45 -6.69 3.91
N ALA A 68 6.90 -6.55 2.67
CA ALA A 68 6.03 -6.32 1.53
C ALA A 68 6.28 -7.33 0.42
N HIS A 69 5.18 -7.71 -0.24
CA HIS A 69 5.21 -8.46 -1.49
C HIS A 69 4.80 -7.59 -2.69
N ARG A 70 4.40 -6.32 -2.49
CA ARG A 70 4.02 -5.41 -3.58
C ARG A 70 5.20 -4.50 -3.93
N LEU A 71 5.52 -4.43 -5.23
CA LEU A 71 6.60 -3.56 -5.72
C LEU A 71 6.38 -2.08 -5.38
N SER A 72 5.12 -1.62 -5.40
CA SER A 72 4.76 -0.22 -5.06
C SER A 72 5.19 0.19 -3.66
N THR A 73 5.19 -0.73 -2.70
CA THR A 73 5.63 -0.47 -1.32
C THR A 73 7.15 -0.53 -1.18
N ILE A 74 7.82 -1.35 -2.00
CA ILE A 74 9.26 -1.62 -1.90
C ILE A 74 10.10 -0.55 -2.61
N ARG A 75 9.60 0.05 -3.72
CA ARG A 75 10.40 0.93 -4.57
C ARG A 75 10.92 2.19 -3.87
N ASN A 76 10.17 2.73 -2.91
CA ASN A 76 10.45 4.05 -2.30
C ASN A 76 11.01 3.94 -0.87
N VAL A 77 11.58 2.81 -0.48
CA VAL A 77 12.17 2.63 0.86
C VAL A 77 13.66 2.96 0.87
N ASP A 78 14.16 3.37 2.03
CA ASP A 78 15.58 3.75 2.20
C ASP A 78 16.53 2.55 2.07
N LEU A 79 16.10 1.37 2.55
CA LEU A 79 16.89 0.13 2.51
C LEU A 79 15.98 -1.07 2.24
N ILE A 80 16.33 -1.85 1.23
CA ILE A 80 15.68 -3.11 0.90
C ILE A 80 16.59 -4.24 1.37
N ILE A 81 16.01 -5.27 1.98
CA ILE A 81 16.72 -6.49 2.39
C ILE A 81 15.99 -7.68 1.75
N THR A 82 16.71 -8.46 0.94
CA THR A 82 16.17 -9.66 0.30
C THR A 82 16.60 -10.90 1.09
N LEU A 83 15.60 -11.69 1.48
CA LEU A 83 15.78 -12.93 2.25
C LEU A 83 15.58 -14.15 1.35
N ALA A 84 16.44 -15.15 1.48
CA ALA A 84 16.22 -16.48 0.91
C ALA A 84 16.73 -17.56 1.88
N ASN A 85 15.98 -18.66 1.99
CA ASN A 85 16.35 -19.78 2.86
C ASN A 85 16.69 -19.37 4.32
N GLY A 86 15.95 -18.38 4.84
CA GLY A 86 16.16 -17.84 6.19
C GLY A 86 17.44 -17.00 6.36
N ARG A 87 18.09 -16.57 5.27
CA ARG A 87 19.31 -15.74 5.30
C ARG A 87 19.13 -14.48 4.46
N VAL A 88 19.82 -13.41 4.86
CA VAL A 88 19.96 -12.19 4.04
C VAL A 88 20.88 -12.51 2.87
N VAL A 89 20.38 -12.32 1.66
CA VAL A 89 21.13 -12.58 0.41
C VAL A 89 21.61 -11.29 -0.22
N GLN A 90 20.79 -10.23 -0.18
CA GLN A 90 21.14 -8.91 -0.72
C GLN A 90 20.54 -7.80 0.14
N TYR A 91 21.18 -6.64 0.14
CA TYR A 91 20.63 -5.42 0.73
C TYR A 91 21.14 -4.19 -0.04
N GLY A 92 20.32 -3.15 -0.11
CA GLY A 92 20.66 -1.92 -0.82
C GLY A 92 19.42 -1.11 -1.19
N THR A 93 19.61 -0.06 -1.98
CA THR A 93 18.51 0.69 -2.58
C THR A 93 17.91 -0.08 -3.76
N HIS A 94 16.71 0.32 -4.21
CA HIS A 94 16.08 -0.27 -5.39
C HIS A 94 17.00 -0.25 -6.61
N ASN A 95 17.68 0.89 -6.86
CA ASN A 95 18.52 1.06 -8.04
C ASN A 95 19.77 0.16 -8.00
N GLU A 96 20.44 0.08 -6.85
CA GLU A 96 21.63 -0.77 -6.67
C GLU A 96 21.27 -2.24 -6.89
N LEU A 97 20.20 -2.71 -6.24
CA LEU A 97 19.77 -4.11 -6.36
C LEU A 97 19.28 -4.48 -7.77
N MET A 98 18.68 -3.53 -8.50
CA MET A 98 18.30 -3.72 -9.91
C MET A 98 19.52 -3.78 -10.83
N GLN A 99 20.60 -3.06 -10.52
CA GLN A 99 21.85 -3.11 -11.30
C GLN A 99 22.62 -4.40 -11.09
N GLU A 100 22.60 -4.93 -9.86
CA GLU A 100 23.23 -6.22 -9.52
C GLU A 100 22.60 -7.41 -10.26
N LYS A 101 21.35 -7.27 -10.73
CA LYS A 101 20.59 -8.33 -11.42
C LYS A 101 20.57 -9.66 -10.64
N GLY A 102 20.50 -9.58 -9.32
CA GLY A 102 20.39 -10.73 -8.42
C GLY A 102 18.95 -11.16 -8.14
N LEU A 103 18.73 -11.87 -7.04
CA LEU A 103 17.41 -12.39 -6.64
C LEU A 103 16.34 -11.31 -6.56
N TYR A 104 16.69 -10.12 -6.04
CA TYR A 104 15.76 -9.00 -6.00
C TYR A 104 15.23 -8.62 -7.40
N TYR A 105 16.13 -8.53 -8.38
CA TYR A 105 15.78 -8.21 -9.77
C TYR A 105 14.82 -9.26 -10.35
N GLU A 106 15.11 -10.55 -10.14
CA GLU A 106 14.25 -11.66 -10.61
C GLU A 106 12.83 -11.55 -10.05
N LEU A 107 12.69 -11.27 -8.75
CA LEU A 107 11.40 -11.09 -8.09
C LEU A 107 10.64 -9.89 -8.65
N VAL A 108 11.32 -8.76 -8.86
CA VAL A 108 10.71 -7.55 -9.40
C VAL A 108 10.23 -7.76 -10.83
N THR A 109 11.06 -8.36 -11.69
CA THR A 109 10.71 -8.62 -13.09
C THR A 109 9.53 -9.59 -13.21
N ALA A 110 9.47 -10.63 -12.36
CA ALA A 110 8.34 -11.55 -12.34
C ALA A 110 7.03 -10.87 -11.94
N GLN A 111 7.05 -9.93 -10.98
CA GLN A 111 5.86 -9.18 -10.59
C GLN A 111 5.38 -8.22 -11.67
N GLN A 112 6.29 -7.52 -12.35
CA GLN A 112 5.95 -6.61 -13.44
C GLN A 112 5.24 -7.34 -14.58
N GLN A 113 5.70 -8.53 -14.95
CA GLN A 113 5.03 -9.33 -15.97
C GLN A 113 3.60 -9.69 -15.55
N SER A 114 3.42 -10.13 -14.29
CA SER A 114 2.09 -10.48 -13.76
C SER A 114 1.11 -9.31 -13.64
N GLU A 115 1.61 -8.08 -13.51
CA GLU A 115 0.79 -6.86 -13.50
C GLU A 115 0.43 -6.37 -14.91
N ILE A 116 1.24 -6.72 -15.91
CA ILE A 116 0.97 -6.44 -17.33
C ILE A 116 -0.08 -7.41 -17.84
N ASP A 117 0.09 -8.72 -17.59
CA ASP A 117 -0.85 -9.76 -18.05
C ASP A 117 -2.28 -9.52 -17.54
N LYS A 118 -2.45 -8.97 -16.32
CA LYS A 118 -3.77 -8.62 -15.76
C LYS A 118 -4.43 -7.41 -16.39
N LYS A 119 -3.66 -6.47 -16.95
CA LYS A 119 -4.22 -5.27 -17.59
C LYS A 119 -4.72 -5.54 -18.99
N ASP A 120 -4.16 -6.53 -19.67
CA ASP A 120 -4.59 -6.92 -21.01
C ASP A 120 -5.94 -7.68 -20.96
N GLU A 121 -6.21 -8.43 -19.88
CA GLU A 121 -7.52 -9.09 -19.66
C GLU A 121 -8.67 -8.11 -19.38
N ASP A 122 -8.39 -6.96 -18.75
CA ASP A 122 -9.41 -5.95 -18.39
C ASP A 122 -9.77 -5.00 -19.57
N ASN A 123 -9.02 -5.01 -20.68
CA ASN A 123 -9.24 -4.10 -21.82
C ASN A 123 -10.17 -4.68 -22.92
N ASP A 124 -10.59 -5.93 -22.83
CA ASP A 124 -11.44 -6.59 -23.84
C ASP A 124 -12.94 -6.28 -23.70
N ASP A 125 -13.37 -5.55 -22.66
CA ASP A 125 -14.79 -5.34 -22.31
C ASP A 125 -15.42 -4.01 -22.77
N GLU A 126 -14.74 -3.16 -23.56
CA GLU A 126 -15.36 -1.92 -24.06
C GLU A 126 -14.99 -1.64 -25.53
N ILE A 127 -15.50 -2.49 -26.43
CA ILE A 127 -15.61 -2.16 -27.86
C ILE A 127 -16.96 -1.48 -28.13
N ASP A 128 -16.85 -0.38 -28.86
CA ASP A 128 -17.81 0.20 -29.82
C ASP A 128 -18.69 1.38 -29.34
N PRO A 129 -19.06 2.32 -30.23
CA PRO A 129 -18.38 2.81 -31.45
C PRO A 129 -18.06 4.32 -31.41
#